data_AF-A0A9E2BX51-F1
#
_entry.id   AF-A0A9E2BX51-F1
#
_cell.length_a   1.000
_cell.length_b   1.000
_cell.length_c   1.000
_cell.angle_alpha   90.00
_cell.angle_beta   90.00
_cell.angle_gamma   90.00
#
_symmetry.space_group_name_H-M   'P 1'
#
loop_
_entity.id
_entity.type
_entity.pdbx_description
1 polymer ?
#
loop_
_entity_poly.entity_id
_entity_poly.type
_entity_poly.pdbx_seq_one_letter_code
_entity_poly.pdbx_strand_id
1 'polypeptide(L)'
;MQWKILVVDDDISITRSIRRILEVDGYKISTADSGERGLQAIEKSHFDLILLDLRLGSMDGLEVLKQVKEKLPDQLVIMVTGFANVSSAVEAMKRGAYDYIQKPFSADELKLAVEKALQTVALQKEVEELRQRQMNKNKFDKIIGSSSEIKKVLSLVRTFAQTDITVLVEGESGTGKELVAEYLHYLSPRYAKPFIALNCGAVARNLIESELFGYERGAFTGADRTGHVGFIERSDGGTLFLDEVAELSEEAQVKFLRVLERGEFYRVGGTKLVNVDLRVIAASNSQLDKAVEEGRFRNDLYYRLNVAHIVLPPLRERKTDVAPLAKSFLDKFNKKFGRQIQGFTPEAEKALSAYHWPGNVRELRNVIERVALLCNSPQIQAHDLSIAEIPMETEDGLCISLQINLNETTNAIRDANYQLIQKILEVTSGNKTRAARLLGIPRGTLRYHLARDSQP
;
A
#
# COMPACT_ATOMS: atom_id res chain seq x y z
N MET A 1 22.57 14.14 -21.26
CA MET A 1 22.94 12.71 -21.38
C MET A 1 23.50 12.50 -22.78
N GLN A 2 24.58 11.73 -22.92
CA GLN A 2 25.13 11.40 -24.23
C GLN A 2 24.61 10.03 -24.65
N TRP A 3 23.75 9.99 -25.68
CA TRP A 3 23.16 8.74 -26.19
C TRP A 3 24.23 7.90 -26.89
N LYS A 4 24.21 6.59 -26.63
CA LYS A 4 25.12 5.61 -27.23
C LYS A 4 24.38 4.80 -28.29
N ILE A 5 24.88 4.84 -29.52
CA ILE A 5 24.28 4.11 -30.64
C ILE A 5 25.29 3.08 -31.15
N LEU A 6 24.84 1.85 -31.35
CA LEU A 6 25.61 0.81 -32.02
C LEU A 6 25.15 0.70 -33.48
N VAL A 7 26.10 0.69 -34.40
CA VAL A 7 25.86 0.47 -35.83
C VAL A 7 26.48 -0.87 -36.22
N VAL A 8 25.69 -1.78 -36.74
CA VAL A 8 26.11 -3.13 -37.16
C VAL A 8 25.87 -3.26 -38.66
N ASP A 9 26.94 -3.23 -39.44
CA ASP A 9 26.90 -3.21 -40.90
C ASP A 9 28.26 -3.67 -41.44
N ASP A 10 28.27 -4.59 -42.40
CA ASP A 10 29.50 -5.13 -43.00
C ASP A 10 30.17 -4.15 -43.98
N ASP A 11 29.43 -3.13 -44.45
CA ASP A 11 29.96 -2.06 -45.28
C ASP A 11 30.60 -0.93 -44.42
N ILE A 12 31.92 -0.92 -44.43
CA ILE A 12 32.76 0.09 -43.75
C ILE A 12 32.45 1.52 -44.23
N SER A 13 32.06 1.70 -45.50
CA SER A 13 31.68 3.01 -46.04
C SER A 13 30.41 3.53 -45.36
N ILE A 14 29.43 2.65 -45.16
CA ILE A 14 28.15 2.98 -44.55
C ILE A 14 28.31 3.27 -43.06
N THR A 15 29.01 2.41 -42.32
CA THR A 15 29.30 2.64 -40.89
C THR A 15 30.01 3.97 -40.66
N ARG A 16 31.00 4.33 -41.50
CA ARG A 16 31.69 5.63 -41.44
C ARG A 16 30.76 6.79 -41.76
N SER A 17 29.86 6.62 -42.73
CA SER A 17 28.91 7.66 -43.14
C SER A 17 27.89 7.93 -42.03
N ILE A 18 27.28 6.88 -41.47
CA ILE A 18 26.36 6.96 -40.32
C ILE A 18 27.07 7.61 -39.12
N ARG A 19 28.30 7.17 -38.81
CA ARG A 19 29.10 7.76 -37.73
C ARG A 19 29.27 9.26 -37.92
N ARG A 20 29.71 9.72 -39.10
CA ARG A 20 29.91 11.14 -39.39
C ARG A 20 28.62 11.96 -39.27
N ILE A 21 27.50 11.42 -39.73
CA ILE A 21 26.20 12.12 -39.68
C ILE A 21 25.75 12.29 -38.22
N LEU A 22 25.86 11.24 -37.41
CA LEU A 22 25.30 11.19 -36.06
C LEU A 22 26.23 11.76 -34.97
N GLU A 23 27.56 11.68 -35.13
CA GLU A 23 28.51 12.29 -34.18
C GLU A 23 28.44 13.82 -34.18
N VAL A 24 28.09 14.44 -35.32
CA VAL A 24 27.87 15.90 -35.42
C VAL A 24 26.73 16.36 -34.51
N ASP A 25 25.73 15.50 -34.29
CA ASP A 25 24.59 15.77 -33.40
C ASP A 25 24.87 15.38 -31.94
N GLY A 26 26.14 15.03 -31.62
CA GLY A 26 26.61 14.77 -30.26
C GLY A 26 26.41 13.33 -29.77
N TYR A 27 25.95 12.42 -30.62
CA TYR A 27 25.79 11.00 -30.28
C TYR A 27 27.12 10.26 -30.21
N LYS A 28 27.22 9.27 -29.31
CA LYS A 28 28.40 8.40 -29.20
C LYS A 28 28.19 7.14 -30.03
N ILE A 29 28.95 6.99 -31.12
CA ILE A 29 28.73 5.91 -32.09
C ILE A 29 29.77 4.80 -31.95
N SER A 30 29.31 3.58 -31.68
CA SER A 30 30.11 2.36 -31.79
C SER A 30 29.74 1.61 -33.07
N THR A 31 30.70 0.91 -33.67
CA THR A 31 30.48 0.19 -34.93
C THR A 31 30.92 -1.26 -34.80
N ALA A 32 30.19 -2.17 -35.41
CA ALA A 32 30.56 -3.56 -35.62
C ALA A 32 30.40 -3.91 -37.10
N ASP A 33 31.35 -4.67 -37.64
CA ASP A 33 31.42 -5.09 -39.05
C ASP A 33 30.84 -6.49 -39.30
N SER A 34 30.26 -7.13 -38.27
CA SER A 34 29.55 -8.40 -38.39
C SER A 34 28.49 -8.53 -37.30
N GLY A 35 27.51 -9.42 -37.53
CA GLY A 35 26.46 -9.72 -36.55
C GLY A 35 27.03 -10.27 -35.24
N GLU A 36 28.04 -11.14 -35.30
CA GLU A 36 28.71 -11.70 -34.12
C GLU A 36 29.40 -10.63 -33.29
N ARG A 37 30.13 -9.70 -33.95
CA ARG A 37 30.77 -8.59 -33.24
C ARG A 37 29.75 -7.62 -32.66
N GLY A 38 28.63 -7.40 -33.36
CA GLY A 38 27.50 -6.63 -32.87
C GLY A 38 26.93 -7.22 -31.57
N LEU A 39 26.64 -8.53 -31.58
CA LEU A 39 26.15 -9.25 -30.39
C LEU A 39 27.16 -9.22 -29.23
N GLN A 40 28.45 -9.44 -29.50
CA GLN A 40 29.51 -9.32 -28.48
C GLN A 40 29.62 -7.90 -27.91
N ALA A 41 29.41 -6.86 -28.72
CA ALA A 41 29.42 -5.48 -28.25
C ALA A 41 28.26 -5.21 -27.30
N ILE A 42 27.06 -5.70 -27.65
CA ILE A 42 25.84 -5.58 -26.83
C ILE A 42 26.01 -6.27 -25.46
N GLU A 43 26.72 -7.41 -25.41
CA GLU A 43 27.01 -8.10 -24.15
C GLU A 43 28.01 -7.33 -23.27
N LYS A 44 28.97 -6.63 -23.88
CA LYS A 44 30.03 -5.91 -23.15
C LYS A 44 29.63 -4.50 -22.74
N SER A 45 28.63 -3.91 -23.38
CA SER A 45 28.31 -2.49 -23.21
C SER A 45 26.84 -2.20 -23.49
N HIS A 46 26.29 -1.25 -22.73
CA HIS A 46 24.93 -0.76 -22.95
C HIS A 46 24.87 0.26 -24.09
N PHE A 47 23.84 0.11 -24.94
CA PHE A 47 23.49 1.01 -26.03
C PHE A 47 22.03 1.43 -25.93
N ASP A 48 21.74 2.69 -26.23
CA ASP A 48 20.38 3.23 -26.21
C ASP A 48 19.61 2.92 -27.50
N LEU A 49 20.33 2.76 -28.62
CA LEU A 49 19.76 2.43 -29.93
C LEU A 49 20.73 1.55 -30.72
N ILE A 50 20.18 0.62 -31.51
CA ILE A 50 20.95 -0.21 -32.45
C ILE A 50 20.46 0.08 -33.87
N LEU A 51 21.39 0.37 -34.78
CA LEU A 51 21.18 0.41 -36.22
C LEU A 51 21.77 -0.87 -36.81
N LEU A 52 20.95 -1.67 -37.50
CA LEU A 52 21.31 -3.03 -37.89
C LEU A 52 21.06 -3.26 -39.39
N ASP A 53 22.07 -3.66 -40.15
CA ASP A 53 21.84 -4.13 -41.52
C ASP A 53 21.14 -5.49 -41.54
N LEU A 54 20.27 -5.65 -42.53
CA LEU A 54 19.59 -6.91 -42.82
C LEU A 54 20.54 -7.95 -43.43
N ARG A 55 21.60 -7.52 -44.13
CA ARG A 55 22.63 -8.44 -44.64
C ARG A 55 23.97 -8.10 -44.00
N LEU A 56 24.58 -9.08 -43.33
CA LEU A 56 25.87 -8.94 -42.65
C LEU A 56 26.81 -10.05 -43.12
N GLY A 57 27.19 -10.03 -44.39
CA GLY A 57 27.98 -11.08 -45.02
C GLY A 57 27.34 -12.47 -44.88
N SER A 58 27.88 -13.30 -43.98
CA SER A 58 27.44 -14.67 -43.72
C SER A 58 26.24 -14.79 -42.75
N MET A 59 25.83 -13.70 -42.10
CA MET A 59 24.73 -13.69 -41.12
C MET A 59 23.54 -12.84 -41.59
N ASP A 60 22.33 -13.34 -41.32
CA ASP A 60 21.09 -12.61 -41.57
C ASP A 60 20.79 -11.66 -40.39
N GLY A 61 20.59 -10.38 -40.70
CA GLY A 61 20.25 -9.35 -39.72
C GLY A 61 18.94 -9.62 -38.98
N LEU A 62 17.99 -10.36 -39.59
CA LEU A 62 16.76 -10.77 -38.89
C LEU A 62 17.03 -11.78 -37.77
N GLU A 63 18.08 -12.60 -37.88
CA GLU A 63 18.48 -13.53 -36.83
C GLU A 63 19.18 -12.78 -35.69
N VAL A 64 20.00 -11.77 -36.02
CA VAL A 64 20.60 -10.86 -35.03
C VAL A 64 19.51 -10.11 -34.27
N LEU A 65 18.52 -9.53 -34.97
CA LEU A 65 17.38 -8.85 -34.35
C LEU A 65 16.65 -9.77 -33.37
N LYS A 66 16.38 -11.01 -33.76
CA LYS A 66 15.72 -12.00 -32.90
C LYS A 66 16.53 -12.25 -31.62
N GLN A 67 17.84 -12.50 -31.73
CA GLN A 67 18.69 -12.73 -30.56
C GLN A 67 18.78 -11.50 -29.63
N VAL A 68 18.82 -10.29 -30.22
CA VAL A 68 18.79 -9.04 -29.45
C VAL A 68 17.47 -8.93 -28.68
N LYS A 69 16.34 -9.23 -29.31
CA LYS A 69 15.01 -9.12 -28.68
C LYS A 69 14.72 -10.21 -27.65
N GLU A 70 15.28 -11.40 -27.81
CA GLU A 70 15.21 -12.45 -26.80
C GLU A 70 16.00 -12.07 -25.53
N LYS A 71 17.17 -11.43 -25.68
CA LYS A 71 18.01 -11.00 -24.56
C LYS A 71 17.56 -9.67 -23.95
N LEU A 72 17.12 -8.73 -24.78
CA LEU A 72 16.77 -7.35 -24.44
C LEU A 72 15.46 -6.96 -25.15
N PRO A 73 14.30 -7.36 -24.63
CA PRO A 73 13.00 -7.13 -25.28
C PRO A 73 12.72 -5.65 -25.60
N ASP A 74 13.12 -4.77 -24.68
CA ASP A 74 12.87 -3.32 -24.77
C ASP A 74 13.90 -2.56 -25.61
N GLN A 75 14.99 -3.20 -26.06
CA GLN A 75 16.04 -2.54 -26.84
C GLN A 75 15.48 -2.08 -28.19
N LEU A 76 15.55 -0.78 -28.50
CA LEU A 76 15.13 -0.28 -29.81
C LEU A 76 16.19 -0.63 -30.87
N VAL A 77 15.70 -1.17 -32.00
CA VAL A 77 16.51 -1.56 -33.15
C VAL A 77 15.89 -0.98 -34.41
N ILE A 78 16.64 -0.22 -35.19
CA ILE A 78 16.25 0.25 -36.52
C ILE A 78 17.00 -0.57 -37.56
N MET A 79 16.27 -1.17 -38.49
CA MET A 79 16.88 -1.91 -39.59
C MET A 79 17.34 -0.94 -40.68
N VAL A 80 18.54 -1.12 -41.23
CA VAL A 80 19.10 -0.23 -42.27
C VAL A 80 19.59 -1.06 -43.45
N THR A 81 18.89 -1.11 -44.58
CA THR A 81 19.32 -1.99 -45.69
C THR A 81 18.99 -1.49 -47.10
N GLY A 82 19.80 -1.88 -48.08
CA GLY A 82 19.61 -1.58 -49.50
C GLY A 82 18.74 -2.60 -50.24
N PHE A 83 18.45 -3.75 -49.61
CA PHE A 83 17.63 -4.81 -50.17
C PHE A 83 16.18 -4.73 -49.67
N ALA A 84 15.60 -3.53 -49.72
CA ALA A 84 14.23 -3.29 -49.27
C ALA A 84 13.23 -3.96 -50.22
N ASN A 85 12.52 -4.97 -49.73
CA ASN A 85 11.21 -5.32 -50.28
C ASN A 85 10.18 -5.22 -49.16
N VAL A 86 8.92 -4.96 -49.52
CA VAL A 86 7.85 -4.74 -48.53
C VAL A 86 7.73 -5.92 -47.55
N SER A 87 7.98 -7.15 -48.03
CA SER A 87 7.95 -8.35 -47.21
C SER A 87 9.02 -8.39 -46.11
N SER A 88 10.26 -7.97 -46.37
CA SER A 88 11.34 -8.03 -45.37
C SER A 88 11.18 -6.95 -44.30
N ALA A 89 10.70 -5.76 -44.67
CA ALA A 89 10.36 -4.72 -43.71
C ALA A 89 9.21 -5.14 -42.78
N VAL A 90 8.15 -5.75 -43.32
CA VAL A 90 7.04 -6.27 -42.52
C VAL A 90 7.50 -7.37 -41.55
N GLU A 91 8.38 -8.27 -42.01
CA GLU A 91 8.92 -9.34 -41.16
C GLU A 91 9.82 -8.79 -40.04
N ALA A 92 10.66 -7.78 -40.32
CA ALA A 92 11.46 -7.11 -39.31
C ALA A 92 10.58 -6.47 -38.22
N MET A 93 9.50 -5.77 -38.61
CA MET A 93 8.56 -5.17 -37.66
C MET A 93 7.86 -6.23 -36.81
N LYS A 94 7.45 -7.36 -37.41
CA LYS A 94 6.86 -8.50 -36.67
C LYS A 94 7.83 -9.10 -35.65
N ARG A 95 9.13 -9.07 -35.93
CA ARG A 95 10.20 -9.54 -35.03
C ARG A 95 10.65 -8.47 -34.01
N GLY A 96 9.96 -7.33 -33.95
CA GLY A 96 10.16 -6.32 -32.92
C GLY A 96 11.13 -5.20 -33.29
N ALA A 97 11.50 -5.04 -34.57
CA ALA A 97 12.17 -3.83 -35.02
C ALA A 97 11.30 -2.60 -34.70
N TYR A 98 11.94 -1.49 -34.32
CA TYR A 98 11.28 -0.24 -34.02
C TYR A 98 10.92 0.54 -35.29
N ASP A 99 11.87 0.58 -36.23
CA ASP A 99 11.70 1.26 -37.51
C ASP A 99 12.64 0.64 -38.57
N TYR A 100 12.53 1.12 -39.80
CA TYR A 100 13.30 0.66 -40.95
C TYR A 100 13.74 1.83 -41.85
N ILE A 101 14.98 1.80 -42.32
CA ILE A 101 15.58 2.79 -43.23
C ILE A 101 16.11 2.08 -44.49
N GLN A 102 15.71 2.56 -45.66
CA GLN A 102 16.20 2.05 -46.94
C GLN A 102 17.50 2.76 -47.34
N LYS A 103 18.51 1.99 -47.78
CA LYS A 103 19.71 2.53 -48.44
C LYS A 103 19.43 2.72 -49.95
N PRO A 104 19.89 3.81 -50.59
CA PRO A 104 20.57 4.97 -49.98
C PRO A 104 19.59 5.85 -49.20
N PHE A 105 20.04 6.41 -48.09
CA PHE A 105 19.27 7.34 -47.24
C PHE A 105 19.92 8.73 -47.23
N SER A 106 19.10 9.76 -47.01
CA SER A 106 19.60 11.11 -46.74
C SER A 106 20.06 11.26 -45.28
N ALA A 107 20.88 12.27 -45.01
CA ALA A 107 21.28 12.58 -43.63
C ALA A 107 20.06 12.95 -42.76
N ASP A 108 19.09 13.68 -43.33
CA ASP A 108 17.90 14.11 -42.61
C ASP A 108 16.97 12.94 -42.26
N GLU A 109 16.80 11.97 -43.16
CA GLU A 109 16.02 10.75 -42.90
C GLU A 109 16.62 9.93 -41.75
N LEU A 110 17.94 9.73 -41.76
CA LEU A 110 18.64 9.01 -40.69
C LEU A 110 18.50 9.73 -39.34
N LYS A 111 18.70 11.06 -39.33
CA LYS A 111 18.59 11.87 -38.12
C LYS A 111 17.17 11.83 -37.55
N LEU A 112 16.15 11.98 -38.38
CA LEU A 112 14.76 11.96 -37.96
C LEU A 112 14.36 10.62 -37.34
N ALA A 113 14.77 9.50 -37.95
CA ALA A 113 14.49 8.16 -37.44
C ALA A 113 15.19 7.91 -36.09
N VAL A 114 16.46 8.28 -35.97
CA VAL A 114 17.24 8.18 -34.73
C VAL A 114 16.63 9.07 -33.63
N GLU A 115 16.26 10.30 -33.94
CA GLU A 115 15.67 11.23 -32.98
C GLU A 115 14.35 10.67 -32.40
N LYS A 116 13.44 10.20 -33.26
CA LYS A 116 12.17 9.60 -32.83
C LYS A 116 12.38 8.37 -31.95
N ALA A 117 13.34 7.51 -32.31
CA ALA A 117 13.67 6.34 -31.49
C ALA A 117 14.19 6.78 -30.11
N LEU A 118 15.14 7.70 -30.06
CA LEU A 118 15.70 8.18 -28.79
C LEU A 118 14.70 8.96 -27.93
N GLN A 119 13.74 9.69 -28.53
CA GLN A 119 12.61 10.28 -27.80
C GLN A 119 11.76 9.19 -27.13
N THR A 120 11.51 8.07 -27.81
CA THR A 120 10.81 6.92 -27.22
C THR A 120 11.60 6.33 -26.06
N VAL A 121 12.93 6.17 -26.19
CA VAL A 121 13.79 5.74 -25.08
C VAL A 121 13.73 6.73 -23.91
N ALA A 122 13.74 8.03 -24.18
CA ALA A 122 13.65 9.06 -23.16
C ALA A 122 12.32 8.99 -22.39
N LEU A 123 11.19 8.83 -23.09
CA LEU A 123 9.88 8.65 -22.47
C LEU A 123 9.79 7.36 -21.64
N GLN A 124 10.34 6.25 -22.14
CA GLN A 124 10.40 5.00 -21.38
C GLN A 124 11.22 5.16 -20.09
N LYS A 125 12.38 5.83 -20.17
CA LYS A 125 13.21 6.15 -19.01
C LYS A 125 12.51 7.10 -18.05
N GLU A 126 11.79 8.10 -18.54
CA GLU A 126 11.02 9.03 -17.71
C GLU A 126 9.88 8.33 -16.98
N VAL A 127 9.12 7.45 -17.65
CA VAL A 127 8.09 6.63 -17.00
C VAL A 127 8.69 5.73 -15.92
N GLU A 128 9.83 5.09 -16.20
CA GLU A 128 10.54 4.27 -15.23
C GLU A 128 11.08 5.10 -14.05
N GLU A 129 11.64 6.28 -14.30
CA GLU A 129 12.08 7.20 -13.25
C GLU A 129 10.92 7.71 -12.42
N LEU A 130 9.78 8.06 -13.03
CA LEU A 130 8.59 8.51 -12.32
C LEU A 130 7.99 7.37 -11.49
N ARG A 131 7.95 6.16 -12.03
CA ARG A 131 7.62 4.95 -11.26
C ARG A 131 8.58 4.80 -10.09
N GLN A 132 9.89 4.87 -10.31
CA GLN A 132 10.88 4.79 -9.23
C GLN A 132 10.77 5.93 -8.20
N ARG A 133 10.34 7.14 -8.59
CA ARG A 133 10.10 8.26 -7.67
C ARG A 133 8.81 8.08 -6.87
N GLN A 134 7.75 7.53 -7.47
CA GLN A 134 6.52 7.14 -6.76
C GLN A 134 6.76 5.94 -5.84
N MET A 135 7.59 5.01 -6.29
CA MET A 135 8.15 3.90 -5.51
C MET A 135 9.22 4.44 -4.57
N ASN A 136 8.79 5.22 -3.58
CA ASN A 136 9.61 5.65 -2.45
C ASN A 136 10.42 4.46 -1.90
N LYS A 137 11.67 4.26 -2.33
CA LYS A 137 12.62 3.33 -1.68
C LYS A 137 12.70 3.59 -0.17
N ASN A 138 12.47 4.85 0.22
CA ASN A 138 12.34 5.31 1.60
C ASN A 138 11.01 4.97 2.32
N LYS A 139 9.99 4.34 1.71
CA LYS A 139 8.71 4.02 2.38
C LYS A 139 8.79 2.71 3.16
N PHE A 140 9.55 1.73 2.64
CA PHE A 140 9.62 0.37 3.19
C PHE A 140 10.86 0.08 4.03
N ASP A 141 11.96 0.81 3.82
CA ASP A 141 13.06 0.90 4.80
C ASP A 141 12.62 1.54 6.14
N LYS A 142 11.32 1.88 6.27
CA LYS A 142 10.69 2.49 7.44
C LYS A 142 9.66 1.61 8.14
N ILE A 143 9.57 0.30 7.87
CA ILE A 143 8.87 -0.57 8.83
C ILE A 143 9.70 -0.59 10.12
N ILE A 144 9.31 0.25 11.06
CA ILE A 144 10.01 0.46 12.32
C ILE A 144 9.53 -0.59 13.30
N GLY A 145 10.47 -1.41 13.75
CA GLY A 145 10.26 -2.38 14.80
C GLY A 145 11.42 -3.36 14.88
N SER A 146 11.84 -3.67 16.08
CA SER A 146 12.93 -4.61 16.38
C SER A 146 12.48 -5.78 17.25
N SER A 147 11.21 -5.77 17.67
CA SER A 147 10.54 -6.84 18.41
C SER A 147 10.66 -8.20 17.71
N SER A 148 10.57 -9.27 18.50
CA SER A 148 10.67 -10.62 17.95
C SER A 148 9.46 -10.96 17.07
N GLU A 149 8.31 -10.38 17.42
CA GLU A 149 7.00 -10.54 16.82
C GLU A 149 6.98 -9.91 15.43
N ILE A 150 7.46 -8.66 15.29
CA ILE A 150 7.51 -7.99 13.98
C ILE A 150 8.55 -8.63 13.05
N LYS A 151 9.67 -9.15 13.59
CA LYS A 151 10.67 -9.87 12.80
C LYS A 151 10.10 -11.14 12.16
N LYS A 152 9.24 -11.89 12.89
CA LYS A 152 8.52 -13.05 12.34
C LYS A 152 7.55 -12.64 11.23
N VAL A 153 6.81 -11.54 11.42
CA VAL A 153 5.94 -11.00 10.37
C VAL A 153 6.76 -10.64 9.13
N LEU A 154 7.88 -9.93 9.29
CA LEU A 154 8.73 -9.52 8.17
C LEU A 154 9.37 -10.71 7.44
N SER A 155 9.71 -11.80 8.14
CA SER A 155 10.21 -13.01 7.47
C SER A 155 9.14 -13.70 6.62
N LEU A 156 7.89 -13.74 7.11
CA LEU A 156 6.75 -14.26 6.34
C LEU A 156 6.48 -13.37 5.13
N VAL A 157 6.48 -12.05 5.30
CA VAL A 157 6.31 -11.09 4.19
C VAL A 157 7.34 -11.32 3.10
N ARG A 158 8.63 -11.44 3.45
CA ARG A 158 9.70 -11.71 2.48
C ARG A 158 9.50 -13.02 1.73
N THR A 159 8.99 -14.05 2.41
CA THR A 159 8.74 -15.37 1.83
C THR A 159 7.54 -15.31 0.87
N PHE A 160 6.40 -14.79 1.33
CA PHE A 160 5.17 -14.75 0.53
C PHE A 160 5.25 -13.74 -0.61
N ALA A 161 6.03 -12.66 -0.48
CA ALA A 161 6.20 -11.66 -1.52
C ALA A 161 6.74 -12.25 -2.84
N GLN A 162 7.61 -13.26 -2.78
CA GLN A 162 8.22 -13.90 -3.96
C GLN A 162 7.26 -14.82 -4.75
N THR A 163 6.02 -14.95 -4.29
CA THR A 163 5.01 -15.83 -4.89
C THR A 163 3.76 -15.02 -5.27
N ASP A 164 2.98 -15.54 -6.21
CA ASP A 164 1.69 -14.95 -6.62
C ASP A 164 0.50 -15.46 -5.78
N ILE A 165 0.75 -16.15 -4.67
CA ILE A 165 -0.32 -16.65 -3.80
C ILE A 165 -1.10 -15.52 -3.14
N THR A 166 -2.37 -15.77 -2.88
CA THR A 166 -3.23 -14.88 -2.09
C THR A 166 -2.75 -14.85 -0.64
N VAL A 167 -2.63 -13.63 -0.09
CA VAL A 167 -2.19 -13.42 1.29
C VAL A 167 -3.31 -12.77 2.09
N LEU A 168 -3.72 -13.41 3.19
CA LEU A 168 -4.63 -12.87 4.19
C LEU A 168 -3.82 -12.22 5.33
N VAL A 169 -4.06 -10.94 5.58
CA VAL A 169 -3.42 -10.12 6.60
C VAL A 169 -4.42 -9.75 7.67
N GLU A 170 -4.34 -10.37 8.84
CA GLU A 170 -5.21 -10.09 9.97
C GLU A 170 -4.51 -9.28 11.05
N GLY A 171 -5.30 -8.61 11.88
CA GLY A 171 -4.82 -7.88 13.04
C GLY A 171 -5.71 -6.70 13.35
N GLU A 172 -5.61 -6.17 14.57
CA GLU A 172 -6.48 -5.07 15.01
C GLU A 172 -6.39 -3.82 14.13
N SER A 173 -7.37 -2.93 14.25
CA SER A 173 -7.33 -1.64 13.55
C SER A 173 -6.09 -0.84 13.94
N GLY A 174 -5.40 -0.27 12.95
CA GLY A 174 -4.22 0.56 13.19
C GLY A 174 -2.92 -0.19 13.47
N THR A 175 -2.85 -1.52 13.31
CA THR A 175 -1.59 -2.30 13.48
C THR A 175 -0.60 -2.15 12.31
N GLY A 176 -1.08 -1.71 11.14
CA GLY A 176 -0.25 -1.53 9.93
C GLY A 176 -0.52 -2.52 8.80
N LYS A 177 -1.73 -3.12 8.71
CA LYS A 177 -2.11 -4.07 7.65
C LYS A 177 -1.86 -3.54 6.23
N GLU A 178 -2.29 -2.31 5.95
CA GLU A 178 -2.05 -1.65 4.65
C GLU A 178 -0.56 -1.52 4.33
N LEU A 179 0.27 -1.16 5.32
CA LEU A 179 1.73 -1.07 5.14
C LEU A 179 2.35 -2.44 4.82
N VAL A 180 1.85 -3.51 5.44
CA VAL A 180 2.28 -4.88 5.13
C VAL A 180 1.86 -5.29 3.72
N ALA A 181 0.65 -4.96 3.29
CA ALA A 181 0.17 -5.23 1.93
C ALA A 181 0.99 -4.48 0.87
N GLU A 182 1.25 -3.20 1.11
CA GLU A 182 2.14 -2.41 0.27
C GLU A 182 3.55 -3.03 0.20
N TYR A 183 4.07 -3.54 1.32
CA TYR A 183 5.41 -4.14 1.36
C TYR A 183 5.49 -5.51 0.67
N LEU A 184 4.43 -6.33 0.79
CA LEU A 184 4.27 -7.57 0.03
C LEU A 184 4.34 -7.31 -1.47
N HIS A 185 3.62 -6.29 -1.95
CA HIS A 185 3.66 -5.90 -3.35
C HIS A 185 5.06 -5.39 -3.77
N TYR A 186 5.66 -4.52 -2.96
CA TYR A 186 6.98 -3.95 -3.23
C TYR A 186 8.09 -5.00 -3.38
N LEU A 187 8.04 -6.06 -2.58
CA LEU A 187 9.01 -7.15 -2.64
C LEU A 187 8.70 -8.22 -3.71
N SER A 188 7.58 -8.08 -4.42
CA SER A 188 7.12 -9.08 -5.38
C SER A 188 7.66 -8.88 -6.79
N PRO A 189 7.60 -9.91 -7.67
CA PRO A 189 7.88 -9.74 -9.10
C PRO A 189 6.98 -8.69 -9.78
N ARG A 190 5.82 -8.37 -9.18
CA ARG A 190 4.86 -7.39 -9.68
C ARG A 190 5.11 -5.97 -9.16
N TYR A 191 6.26 -5.68 -8.53
CA TYR A 191 6.55 -4.38 -7.92
C TYR A 191 6.40 -3.18 -8.87
N ALA A 192 6.68 -3.36 -10.17
CA ALA A 192 6.55 -2.32 -11.20
C ALA A 192 5.12 -2.22 -11.81
N LYS A 193 4.20 -3.07 -11.37
CA LYS A 193 2.81 -3.15 -11.83
C LYS A 193 1.89 -2.39 -10.85
N PRO A 194 0.62 -2.13 -11.21
CA PRO A 194 -0.29 -1.39 -10.34
C PRO A 194 -0.48 -2.06 -8.98
N PHE A 195 -0.45 -1.27 -7.91
CA PHE A 195 -0.98 -1.63 -6.60
C PHE A 195 -2.24 -0.80 -6.35
N ILE A 196 -3.39 -1.48 -6.27
CA ILE A 196 -4.68 -0.82 -6.06
C ILE A 196 -5.24 -1.27 -4.72
N ALA A 197 -5.43 -0.30 -3.82
CA ALA A 197 -6.04 -0.50 -2.53
C ALA A 197 -7.51 -0.09 -2.55
N LEU A 198 -8.38 -0.96 -2.05
CA LEU A 198 -9.79 -0.70 -1.81
C LEU A 198 -10.12 -1.01 -0.35
N ASN A 199 -10.63 -0.02 0.37
CA ASN A 199 -11.20 -0.25 1.69
C ASN A 199 -12.70 -0.55 1.53
N CYS A 200 -13.08 -1.80 1.82
CA CYS A 200 -14.45 -2.27 1.64
C CYS A 200 -15.43 -1.66 2.64
N GLY A 201 -14.96 -1.30 3.84
CA GLY A 201 -15.76 -0.63 4.87
C GLY A 201 -16.02 0.87 4.60
N ALA A 202 -15.19 1.51 3.77
CA ALA A 202 -15.35 2.91 3.40
C ALA A 202 -16.36 3.14 2.26
N VAL A 203 -16.68 2.09 1.48
CA VAL A 203 -17.64 2.14 0.38
C VAL A 203 -19.01 1.67 0.88
N ALA A 204 -20.07 2.35 0.45
CA ALA A 204 -21.42 1.93 0.79
C ALA A 204 -21.67 0.48 0.29
N ARG A 205 -22.27 -0.37 1.13
CA ARG A 205 -22.47 -1.80 0.83
C ARG A 205 -23.21 -2.07 -0.49
N ASN A 206 -24.07 -1.15 -0.91
CA ASN A 206 -24.80 -1.25 -2.19
C ASN A 206 -23.96 -0.83 -3.41
N LEU A 207 -22.83 -0.17 -3.22
CA LEU A 207 -21.94 0.29 -4.29
C LEU A 207 -20.65 -0.54 -4.41
N ILE A 208 -20.30 -1.32 -3.38
CA ILE A 208 -19.06 -2.12 -3.37
C ILE A 208 -18.95 -3.03 -4.59
N GLU A 209 -20.06 -3.62 -5.03
CA GLU A 209 -20.08 -4.49 -6.19
C GLU A 209 -19.77 -3.71 -7.49
N SER A 210 -20.43 -2.58 -7.71
CA SER A 210 -20.21 -1.73 -8.88
C SER A 210 -18.80 -1.11 -8.91
N GLU A 211 -18.23 -0.80 -7.76
CA GLU A 211 -16.87 -0.27 -7.64
C GLU A 211 -15.83 -1.37 -7.91
N LEU A 212 -16.05 -2.57 -7.36
CA LEU A 212 -15.10 -3.68 -7.47
C LEU A 212 -15.09 -4.29 -8.87
N PHE A 213 -16.27 -4.59 -9.42
CA PHE A 213 -16.43 -5.25 -10.72
C PHE A 213 -16.68 -4.29 -11.88
N GLY A 214 -17.05 -3.03 -11.62
CA GLY A 214 -17.50 -2.12 -12.68
C GLY A 214 -18.91 -2.44 -13.15
N TYR A 215 -19.45 -1.59 -14.01
CA TYR A 215 -20.79 -1.74 -14.56
C TYR A 215 -20.88 -1.32 -16.02
N GLU A 216 -21.77 -1.99 -16.75
CA GLU A 216 -22.12 -1.63 -18.12
C GLU A 216 -23.18 -0.51 -18.14
N ARG A 217 -23.29 0.16 -19.28
CA ARG A 217 -24.25 1.27 -19.46
C ARG A 217 -25.68 0.81 -19.17
N GLY A 218 -26.35 1.51 -18.26
CA GLY A 218 -27.75 1.21 -17.91
C GLY A 218 -27.93 0.04 -16.94
N ALA A 219 -26.88 -0.40 -16.23
CA ALA A 219 -26.96 -1.51 -15.28
C ALA A 219 -27.91 -1.25 -14.08
N PHE A 220 -28.09 0.00 -13.66
CA PHE A 220 -29.02 0.38 -12.57
C PHE A 220 -29.47 1.85 -12.71
N THR A 221 -30.50 2.25 -11.95
CA THR A 221 -31.01 3.63 -11.93
C THR A 221 -29.95 4.58 -11.37
N GLY A 222 -29.44 5.49 -12.21
CA GLY A 222 -28.36 6.42 -11.86
C GLY A 222 -26.97 6.00 -12.35
N ALA A 223 -26.84 4.85 -13.03
CA ALA A 223 -25.58 4.45 -13.67
C ALA A 223 -25.17 5.46 -14.76
N ASP A 224 -23.89 5.84 -14.76
CA ASP A 224 -23.39 6.81 -15.72
C ASP A 224 -23.47 6.25 -17.16
N ARG A 225 -23.76 7.12 -18.13
CA ARG A 225 -24.08 6.70 -19.51
C ARG A 225 -22.90 6.11 -20.26
N THR A 226 -21.69 6.22 -19.72
CA THR A 226 -20.45 5.73 -20.32
C THR A 226 -20.04 4.34 -19.84
N GLY A 227 -20.59 3.87 -18.70
CA GLY A 227 -20.12 2.67 -17.99
C GLY A 227 -18.92 2.96 -17.10
N HIS A 228 -18.57 2.03 -16.20
CA HIS A 228 -17.48 2.20 -15.24
C HIS A 228 -16.58 0.97 -15.18
N VAL A 229 -15.26 1.19 -15.18
CA VAL A 229 -14.26 0.14 -15.04
C VAL A 229 -13.94 -0.05 -13.56
N GLY A 230 -14.20 -1.25 -13.04
CA GLY A 230 -14.01 -1.57 -11.63
C GLY A 230 -12.55 -1.73 -11.20
N PHE A 231 -12.33 -1.78 -9.90
CA PHE A 231 -10.99 -1.94 -9.31
C PHE A 231 -10.29 -3.24 -9.72
N ILE A 232 -11.02 -4.33 -9.95
CA ILE A 232 -10.45 -5.61 -10.40
C ILE A 232 -9.76 -5.45 -11.76
N GLU A 233 -10.46 -4.88 -12.74
CA GLU A 233 -9.92 -4.67 -14.09
C GLU A 233 -8.77 -3.65 -14.09
N ARG A 234 -8.86 -2.61 -13.24
CA ARG A 234 -7.76 -1.65 -13.07
C ARG A 234 -6.52 -2.27 -12.46
N SER A 235 -6.66 -3.38 -11.73
CA SER A 235 -5.57 -4.09 -11.06
C SER A 235 -4.93 -5.16 -11.95
N ASP A 236 -5.35 -5.28 -13.20
CA ASP A 236 -4.85 -6.29 -14.13
C ASP A 236 -3.32 -6.19 -14.31
N GLY A 237 -2.66 -7.35 -14.31
CA GLY A 237 -1.22 -7.53 -14.25
C GLY A 237 -0.57 -7.17 -12.91
N GLY A 238 -1.31 -6.60 -11.95
CA GLY A 238 -0.81 -6.01 -10.71
C GLY A 238 -1.24 -6.72 -9.42
N THR A 239 -1.51 -5.93 -8.38
CA THR A 239 -1.96 -6.40 -7.08
C THR A 239 -3.17 -5.61 -6.60
N LEU A 240 -4.24 -6.33 -6.26
CA LEU A 240 -5.42 -5.79 -5.61
C LEU A 240 -5.32 -6.04 -4.10
N PHE A 241 -5.34 -4.96 -3.33
CA PHE A 241 -5.43 -5.00 -1.88
C PHE A 241 -6.86 -4.69 -1.43
N LEU A 242 -7.50 -5.64 -0.76
CA LEU A 242 -8.83 -5.49 -0.17
C LEU A 242 -8.70 -5.32 1.34
N ASP A 243 -8.81 -4.09 1.84
CA ASP A 243 -8.89 -3.82 3.27
C ASP A 243 -10.32 -4.02 3.77
N GLU A 244 -10.44 -4.55 4.98
CA GLU A 244 -11.72 -4.93 5.62
C GLU A 244 -12.60 -5.84 4.75
N VAL A 245 -12.01 -6.91 4.20
CA VAL A 245 -12.67 -7.86 3.28
C VAL A 245 -13.95 -8.49 3.87
N ALA A 246 -14.07 -8.53 5.19
CA ALA A 246 -15.27 -8.99 5.90
C ALA A 246 -16.53 -8.15 5.59
N GLU A 247 -16.37 -6.91 5.10
CA GLU A 247 -17.46 -5.99 4.76
C GLU A 247 -18.03 -6.18 3.34
N LEU A 248 -17.47 -7.11 2.54
CA LEU A 248 -18.03 -7.45 1.24
C LEU A 248 -19.47 -7.97 1.37
N SER A 249 -20.36 -7.48 0.51
CA SER A 249 -21.72 -8.03 0.39
C SER A 249 -21.68 -9.50 -0.05
N GLU A 250 -22.71 -10.28 0.28
CA GLU A 250 -22.79 -11.69 -0.10
C GLU A 250 -22.68 -11.89 -1.62
N GLU A 251 -23.32 -11.02 -2.40
CA GLU A 251 -23.26 -10.99 -3.86
C GLU A 251 -21.83 -10.74 -4.37
N ALA A 252 -21.12 -9.78 -3.76
CA ALA A 252 -19.73 -9.51 -4.08
C ALA A 252 -18.82 -10.68 -3.71
N GLN A 253 -19.06 -11.37 -2.58
CA GLN A 253 -18.29 -12.55 -2.18
C GLN A 253 -18.41 -13.68 -3.21
N VAL A 254 -19.62 -13.95 -3.72
CA VAL A 254 -19.87 -14.98 -4.75
C VAL A 254 -19.10 -14.66 -6.04
N LYS A 255 -19.18 -13.42 -6.52
CA LYS A 255 -18.48 -13.01 -7.75
C LYS A 255 -16.96 -12.98 -7.56
N PHE A 256 -16.49 -12.58 -6.38
CA PHE A 256 -15.07 -12.48 -6.10
C PHE A 256 -14.40 -13.85 -5.99
N LEU A 257 -15.12 -14.87 -5.49
CA LEU A 257 -14.65 -16.25 -5.52
C LEU A 257 -14.30 -16.69 -6.95
N ARG A 258 -15.15 -16.36 -7.94
CA ARG A 258 -14.88 -16.70 -9.34
C ARG A 258 -13.61 -16.02 -9.87
N VAL A 259 -13.33 -14.79 -9.45
CA VAL A 259 -12.10 -14.07 -9.80
C VAL A 259 -10.88 -14.77 -9.22
N LEU A 260 -10.93 -15.19 -7.95
CA LEU A 260 -9.82 -15.92 -7.30
C LEU A 260 -9.58 -17.32 -7.87
N GLU A 261 -10.61 -17.97 -8.39
CA GLU A 261 -10.49 -19.33 -8.94
C GLU A 261 -10.08 -19.34 -10.40
N ARG A 262 -10.60 -18.42 -11.20
CA ARG A 262 -10.53 -18.48 -12.66
C ARG A 262 -9.93 -17.24 -13.32
N GLY A 263 -9.73 -16.15 -12.58
CA GLY A 263 -9.28 -14.87 -13.15
C GLY A 263 -10.30 -14.26 -14.10
N GLU A 264 -11.59 -14.56 -13.94
CA GLU A 264 -12.64 -14.08 -14.85
C GLU A 264 -13.88 -13.59 -14.09
N PHE A 265 -14.57 -12.58 -14.63
CA PHE A 265 -15.83 -12.09 -14.11
C PHE A 265 -16.69 -11.39 -15.17
N TYR A 266 -17.92 -11.04 -14.79
CA TYR A 266 -18.80 -10.17 -15.57
C TYR A 266 -19.02 -8.87 -14.81
N ARG A 267 -18.97 -7.74 -15.53
CA ARG A 267 -19.38 -6.44 -14.99
C ARG A 267 -20.85 -6.48 -14.57
N VAL A 268 -21.26 -5.62 -13.64
CA VAL A 268 -22.66 -5.51 -13.22
C VAL A 268 -23.52 -5.12 -14.44
N GLY A 269 -24.57 -5.90 -14.69
CA GLY A 269 -25.45 -5.75 -15.86
C GLY A 269 -24.82 -6.15 -17.21
N GLY A 270 -23.58 -6.63 -17.23
CA GLY A 270 -22.85 -7.01 -18.43
C GLY A 270 -22.93 -8.51 -18.74
N THR A 271 -22.84 -8.85 -20.03
CA THR A 271 -22.79 -10.25 -20.51
C THR A 271 -21.43 -10.61 -21.11
N LYS A 272 -20.51 -9.65 -21.19
CA LYS A 272 -19.14 -9.88 -21.68
C LYS A 272 -18.25 -10.36 -20.54
N LEU A 273 -17.60 -11.50 -20.78
CA LEU A 273 -16.60 -12.05 -19.87
C LEU A 273 -15.33 -11.18 -19.91
N VAL A 274 -14.82 -10.82 -18.74
CA VAL A 274 -13.56 -10.08 -18.55
C VAL A 274 -12.57 -11.02 -17.89
N ASN A 275 -11.36 -11.13 -18.45
CA ASN A 275 -10.25 -11.90 -17.88
C ASN A 275 -9.22 -10.94 -17.28
N VAL A 276 -8.66 -11.32 -16.14
CA VAL A 276 -7.66 -10.55 -15.39
C VAL A 276 -6.61 -11.48 -14.79
N ASP A 277 -5.36 -11.04 -14.80
CA ASP A 277 -4.26 -11.67 -14.06
C ASP A 277 -3.83 -10.75 -12.94
N LEU A 278 -4.30 -11.00 -11.72
CA LEU A 278 -3.99 -10.16 -10.56
C LEU A 278 -3.64 -10.99 -9.35
N ARG A 279 -2.73 -10.45 -8.54
CA ARG A 279 -2.45 -10.96 -7.20
C ARG A 279 -3.41 -10.32 -6.20
N VAL A 280 -3.98 -11.11 -5.29
CA VAL A 280 -4.85 -10.60 -4.22
C VAL A 280 -4.12 -10.58 -2.87
N ILE A 281 -4.24 -9.46 -2.16
CA ILE A 281 -3.93 -9.37 -0.74
C ILE A 281 -5.21 -8.93 -0.04
N ALA A 282 -5.70 -9.70 0.92
CA ALA A 282 -6.87 -9.36 1.70
C ALA A 282 -6.47 -9.00 3.13
N ALA A 283 -7.16 -8.05 3.74
CA ALA A 283 -6.99 -7.69 5.14
C ALA A 283 -8.31 -7.67 5.89
N SER A 284 -8.25 -8.04 7.17
CA SER A 284 -9.39 -7.95 8.08
C SER A 284 -8.96 -7.43 9.44
N ASN A 285 -9.81 -6.61 10.07
CA ASN A 285 -9.63 -6.14 11.44
C ASN A 285 -10.17 -7.14 12.48
N SER A 286 -10.95 -8.11 12.02
CA SER A 286 -11.57 -9.17 12.80
C SER A 286 -11.18 -10.53 12.25
N GLN A 287 -11.27 -11.53 13.11
CA GLN A 287 -11.05 -12.93 12.82
C GLN A 287 -12.10 -13.41 11.80
N LEU A 288 -11.69 -13.71 10.55
CA LEU A 288 -12.62 -14.09 9.47
C LEU A 288 -13.29 -15.44 9.71
N ASP A 289 -12.62 -16.34 10.41
CA ASP A 289 -13.17 -17.61 10.92
C ASP A 289 -14.48 -17.40 11.70
N LYS A 290 -14.52 -16.40 12.60
CA LYS A 290 -15.75 -16.04 13.33
C LYS A 290 -16.84 -15.51 12.41
N ALA A 291 -16.48 -14.71 11.40
CA ALA A 291 -17.44 -14.22 10.43
C ALA A 291 -18.04 -15.35 9.58
N VAL A 292 -17.29 -16.43 9.34
CA VAL A 292 -17.78 -17.65 8.70
C VAL A 292 -18.73 -18.42 9.62
N GLU A 293 -18.36 -18.61 10.90
CA GLU A 293 -19.22 -19.28 11.89
C GLU A 293 -20.57 -18.57 12.08
N GLU A 294 -20.57 -17.23 12.01
CA GLU A 294 -21.78 -16.40 12.11
C GLU A 294 -22.57 -16.29 10.79
N GLY A 295 -22.11 -16.95 9.71
CA GLY A 295 -22.78 -16.94 8.40
C GLY A 295 -22.70 -15.60 7.65
N ARG A 296 -21.84 -14.67 8.08
CA ARG A 296 -21.62 -13.36 7.43
C ARG A 296 -20.58 -13.41 6.32
N PHE A 297 -19.74 -14.44 6.32
CA PHE A 297 -18.70 -14.64 5.32
C PHE A 297 -18.72 -16.06 4.78
N ARG A 298 -18.57 -16.22 3.47
CA ARG A 298 -18.65 -17.54 2.86
C ARG A 298 -17.41 -18.38 3.16
N ASN A 299 -17.64 -19.64 3.52
CA ASN A 299 -16.57 -20.57 3.86
C ASN A 299 -15.64 -20.88 2.68
N ASP A 300 -16.20 -21.04 1.48
CA ASP A 300 -15.42 -21.28 0.25
C ASP A 300 -14.46 -20.13 -0.09
N LEU A 301 -14.94 -18.89 0.02
CA LEU A 301 -14.13 -17.70 -0.18
C LEU A 301 -13.04 -17.56 0.89
N TYR A 302 -13.37 -17.86 2.15
CA TYR A 302 -12.39 -17.83 3.25
C TYR A 302 -11.20 -18.74 2.95
N TYR A 303 -11.45 -20.00 2.57
CA TYR A 303 -10.36 -20.92 2.24
C TYR A 303 -9.52 -20.47 1.04
N ARG A 304 -10.12 -19.79 0.07
CA ARG A 304 -9.40 -19.27 -1.10
C ARG A 304 -8.57 -18.02 -0.79
N LEU A 305 -8.99 -17.22 0.18
CA LEU A 305 -8.24 -16.08 0.69
C LEU A 305 -7.12 -16.50 1.65
N ASN A 306 -7.38 -17.50 2.49
CA ASN A 306 -6.48 -17.95 3.54
C ASN A 306 -5.46 -19.00 3.06
N VAL A 307 -4.77 -18.72 1.95
CA VAL A 307 -3.70 -19.59 1.44
C VAL A 307 -2.38 -19.31 2.15
N ALA A 308 -2.05 -18.03 2.32
CA ALA A 308 -0.93 -17.57 3.13
C ALA A 308 -1.43 -16.56 4.16
N HIS A 309 -1.12 -16.80 5.43
CA HIS A 309 -1.68 -16.04 6.55
C HIS A 309 -0.61 -15.26 7.30
N ILE A 310 -0.87 -13.98 7.51
CA ILE A 310 -0.03 -13.10 8.33
C ILE A 310 -0.92 -12.45 9.39
N VAL A 311 -0.59 -12.67 10.66
CA VAL A 311 -1.24 -11.99 11.79
C VAL A 311 -0.31 -10.90 12.31
N LEU A 312 -0.78 -9.66 12.29
CA LEU A 312 -0.07 -8.53 12.88
C LEU A 312 -0.33 -8.44 14.38
N PRO A 313 0.72 -8.46 15.22
CA PRO A 313 0.58 -8.29 16.65
C PRO A 313 0.11 -6.87 16.99
N PRO A 314 -0.81 -6.71 17.95
CA PRO A 314 -1.17 -5.42 18.49
C PRO A 314 0.04 -4.77 19.18
N LEU A 315 0.03 -3.45 19.29
CA LEU A 315 1.17 -2.68 19.79
C LEU A 315 1.53 -3.04 21.25
N ARG A 316 0.53 -3.45 22.06
CA ARG A 316 0.72 -3.96 23.43
C ARG A 316 1.56 -5.25 23.54
N GLU A 317 1.61 -6.05 22.48
CA GLU A 317 2.43 -7.28 22.42
C GLU A 317 3.85 -7.02 21.91
N ARG A 318 4.10 -5.83 21.34
CA ARG A 318 5.41 -5.39 20.82
C ARG A 318 5.85 -4.07 21.43
N LYS A 319 5.82 -3.99 22.77
CA LYS A 319 6.12 -2.75 23.53
C LYS A 319 7.49 -2.14 23.20
N THR A 320 8.48 -2.97 22.84
CA THR A 320 9.82 -2.50 22.45
C THR A 320 9.81 -1.63 21.18
N ASP A 321 8.76 -1.73 20.37
CA ASP A 321 8.62 -0.95 19.12
C ASP A 321 7.98 0.42 19.37
N VAL A 322 7.33 0.64 20.53
CA VAL A 322 6.60 1.88 20.82
C VAL A 322 7.50 3.11 20.79
N ALA A 323 8.63 3.08 21.52
CA ALA A 323 9.54 4.22 21.58
C ALA A 323 10.21 4.54 20.22
N PRO A 324 10.74 3.55 19.47
CA PRO A 324 11.21 3.79 18.10
C PRO A 324 10.14 4.38 17.17
N LEU A 325 8.91 3.87 17.24
CA LEU A 325 7.78 4.39 16.45
C LEU A 325 7.46 5.85 16.82
N ALA A 326 7.35 6.13 18.13
CA ALA A 326 7.07 7.47 18.64
C ALA A 326 8.12 8.48 18.19
N LYS A 327 9.41 8.12 18.28
CA LYS A 327 10.52 8.96 17.83
C LYS A 327 10.47 9.23 16.34
N SER A 328 10.19 8.22 15.51
CA SER A 328 10.07 8.43 14.07
C SER A 328 8.89 9.32 13.69
N PHE A 329 7.74 9.18 14.37
CA PHE A 329 6.62 10.08 14.18
C PHE A 329 6.97 11.50 14.60
N LEU A 330 7.68 11.68 15.72
CA LEU A 330 8.15 12.99 16.16
C LEU A 330 9.06 13.64 15.12
N ASP A 331 10.04 12.91 14.59
CA ASP A 331 10.93 13.41 13.52
C ASP A 331 10.14 13.82 12.26
N LYS A 332 9.13 13.03 11.90
CA LYS A 332 8.23 13.33 10.77
C LYS A 332 7.44 14.61 11.02
N PHE A 333 6.88 14.79 12.21
CA PHE A 333 6.04 15.94 12.55
C PHE A 333 6.85 17.21 12.82
N ASN A 334 8.06 17.10 13.36
CA ASN A 334 9.01 18.20 13.44
C ASN A 334 9.28 18.80 12.05
N LYS A 335 9.56 17.96 11.06
CA LYS A 335 9.75 18.40 9.66
C LYS A 335 8.48 19.00 9.07
N LYS A 336 7.31 18.39 9.33
CA LYS A 336 6.02 18.85 8.80
C LYS A 336 5.60 20.21 9.37
N PHE A 337 5.82 20.45 10.65
CA PHE A 337 5.36 21.64 11.37
C PHE A 337 6.45 22.69 11.59
N GLY A 338 7.67 22.46 11.10
CA GLY A 338 8.81 23.36 11.33
C GLY A 338 9.22 23.47 12.79
N ARG A 339 9.00 22.41 13.58
CA ARG A 339 9.34 22.34 15.01
C ARG A 339 10.69 21.66 15.22
N GLN A 340 11.30 21.89 16.38
CA GLN A 340 12.59 21.31 16.78
C GLN A 340 12.50 20.63 18.16
N ILE A 341 11.48 19.79 18.34
CA ILE A 341 11.34 19.02 19.58
C ILE A 341 12.41 17.92 19.58
N GLN A 342 13.23 17.88 20.62
CA GLN A 342 14.43 17.04 20.72
C GLN A 342 14.13 15.59 21.11
N GLY A 343 12.97 15.32 21.72
CA GLY A 343 12.59 13.98 22.14
C GLY A 343 11.55 13.95 23.26
N PHE A 344 11.59 12.88 24.05
CA PHE A 344 10.69 12.61 25.18
C PHE A 344 11.49 12.63 26.48
N THR A 345 10.87 13.04 27.59
CA THR A 345 11.46 12.82 28.92
C THR A 345 11.38 11.34 29.31
N PRO A 346 12.21 10.85 30.25
CA PRO A 346 12.14 9.46 30.72
C PRO A 346 10.75 9.06 31.25
N GLU A 347 10.02 9.99 31.87
CA GLU A 347 8.65 9.78 32.35
C GLU A 347 7.67 9.62 31.19
N ALA A 348 7.84 10.41 30.13
CA ALA A 348 7.03 10.31 28.91
C ALA A 348 7.27 8.97 28.19
N GLU A 349 8.53 8.52 28.08
CA GLU A 349 8.85 7.21 27.49
C GLU A 349 8.26 6.04 28.27
N LYS A 350 8.27 6.13 29.61
CA LYS A 350 7.59 5.16 30.48
C LYS A 350 6.09 5.16 30.25
N ALA A 351 5.46 6.33 30.19
CA ALA A 351 4.03 6.46 29.92
C ALA A 351 3.64 5.88 28.55
N LEU A 352 4.42 6.17 27.50
CA LEU A 352 4.23 5.60 26.16
C LEU A 352 4.28 4.07 26.19
N SER A 353 5.25 3.50 26.92
CA SER A 353 5.47 2.04 26.98
C SER A 353 4.46 1.31 27.87
N ALA A 354 3.90 2.00 28.87
CA ALA A 354 2.93 1.44 29.81
C ALA A 354 1.51 1.37 29.22
N TYR A 355 1.17 2.29 28.30
CA TYR A 355 -0.17 2.35 27.72
C TYR A 355 -0.44 1.19 26.74
N HIS A 356 -1.69 0.74 26.70
CA HIS A 356 -2.11 -0.45 25.93
C HIS A 356 -2.33 -0.18 24.45
N TRP A 357 -2.48 1.09 24.03
CA TRP A 357 -2.69 1.49 22.64
C TRP A 357 -3.83 0.71 21.94
N PRO A 358 -5.09 0.86 22.38
CA PRO A 358 -6.24 0.19 21.74
C PRO A 358 -6.40 0.53 20.24
N GLY A 359 -6.00 1.73 19.81
CA GLY A 359 -5.94 2.11 18.39
C GLY A 359 -4.57 1.87 17.74
N ASN A 360 -3.70 1.11 18.41
CA ASN A 360 -2.40 0.65 17.94
C ASN A 360 -1.51 1.81 17.41
N VAL A 361 -0.81 1.58 16.30
CA VAL A 361 0.14 2.54 15.70
C VAL A 361 -0.59 3.80 15.20
N ARG A 362 -1.86 3.67 14.79
CA ARG A 362 -2.68 4.82 14.35
C ARG A 362 -2.96 5.78 15.50
N GLU A 363 -3.33 5.26 16.67
CA GLU A 363 -3.51 6.07 17.88
C GLU A 363 -2.20 6.72 18.32
N LEU A 364 -1.10 5.94 18.39
CA LEU A 364 0.23 6.47 18.72
C LEU A 364 0.61 7.63 17.80
N ARG A 365 0.46 7.45 16.48
CA ARG A 365 0.73 8.50 15.50
C ARG A 365 -0.08 9.77 15.78
N ASN A 366 -1.39 9.63 16.03
CA ASN A 366 -2.28 10.77 16.27
C ASN A 366 -1.94 11.51 17.58
N VAL A 367 -1.58 10.76 18.62
CA VAL A 367 -1.11 11.35 19.90
C VAL A 367 0.16 12.15 19.67
N ILE A 368 1.17 11.57 19.02
CA ILE A 368 2.44 12.27 18.74
C ILE A 368 2.23 13.47 17.81
N GLU A 369 1.32 13.39 16.83
CA GLU A 369 0.97 14.53 15.95
C GLU A 369 0.40 15.70 16.76
N ARG A 370 -0.57 15.42 17.63
CA ARG A 370 -1.21 16.41 18.51
C ARG A 370 -0.20 17.07 19.44
N VAL A 371 0.66 16.27 20.05
CA VAL A 371 1.70 16.77 20.97
C VAL A 371 2.71 17.62 20.22
N ALA A 372 3.17 17.19 19.05
CA ALA A 372 4.13 17.95 18.25
C ALA A 372 3.58 19.32 17.79
N LEU A 373 2.25 19.45 17.66
CA LEU A 373 1.59 20.72 17.35
C LEU A 373 1.54 21.68 18.55
N LEU A 374 1.23 21.14 19.74
CA LEU A 374 0.92 21.93 20.95
C LEU A 374 2.12 22.15 21.88
N CYS A 375 3.12 21.27 21.84
CA CYS A 375 4.26 21.33 22.74
C CYS A 375 5.10 22.58 22.48
N ASN A 376 5.35 23.35 23.54
CA ASN A 376 6.22 24.53 23.52
C ASN A 376 7.58 24.27 24.19
N SER A 377 7.80 23.05 24.68
CA SER A 377 9.01 22.63 25.36
C SER A 377 9.97 21.92 24.39
N PRO A 378 11.29 21.94 24.67
CA PRO A 378 12.26 21.21 23.85
C PRO A 378 12.11 19.68 23.95
N GLN A 379 11.45 19.17 24.99
CA GLN A 379 11.14 17.76 25.17
C GLN A 379 9.67 17.58 25.56
N ILE A 380 9.07 16.50 25.08
CA ILE A 380 7.69 16.09 25.41
C ILE A 380 7.67 15.50 26.80
N GLN A 381 6.83 16.05 27.68
CA GLN A 381 6.62 15.55 29.03
C GLN A 381 5.47 14.54 29.09
N ALA A 382 5.38 13.77 30.17
CA ALA A 382 4.33 12.77 30.34
C ALA A 382 2.92 13.37 30.31
N HIS A 383 2.74 14.57 30.89
CA HIS A 383 1.44 15.26 30.91
C HIS A 383 1.00 15.75 29.52
N ASP A 384 1.94 16.01 28.61
CA ASP A 384 1.62 16.46 27.25
C ASP A 384 0.91 15.37 26.44
N LEU A 385 1.22 14.10 26.69
CA LEU A 385 0.71 12.97 25.92
C LEU A 385 -0.82 12.89 25.97
N SER A 386 -1.44 13.32 27.08
CA SER A 386 -2.90 13.27 27.29
C SER A 386 -3.49 11.92 26.86
N ILE A 387 -2.72 10.86 27.10
CA ILE A 387 -3.14 9.47 26.95
C ILE A 387 -4.00 9.23 28.18
N ALA A 388 -5.27 8.85 27.98
CA ALA A 388 -6.23 8.64 29.06
C ALA A 388 -5.49 7.93 30.19
N GLU A 389 -5.46 8.58 31.35
CA GLU A 389 -4.72 8.12 32.52
C GLU A 389 -4.95 6.61 32.60
N ILE A 390 -3.88 5.84 32.36
CA ILE A 390 -3.80 4.52 32.96
C ILE A 390 -4.16 4.82 34.41
N PRO A 391 -5.12 4.12 35.04
CA PRO A 391 -4.99 3.97 36.46
C PRO A 391 -3.62 3.33 36.62
N MET A 392 -2.59 4.17 36.78
CA MET A 392 -1.57 3.85 37.75
C MET A 392 -2.41 3.43 38.94
N GLU A 393 -2.17 2.22 39.42
CA GLU A 393 -2.48 1.89 40.79
C GLU A 393 -1.67 2.88 41.66
N THR A 394 -2.06 4.16 41.62
CA THR A 394 -1.98 5.06 42.73
C THR A 394 -2.98 4.48 43.70
N GLU A 395 -2.43 3.92 44.78
CA GLU A 395 -3.08 3.58 46.02
C GLU A 395 -4.40 4.36 46.23
N ASP A 396 -5.49 3.61 46.41
CA ASP A 396 -6.78 4.04 46.96
C ASP A 396 -7.56 5.16 46.24
N GLY A 397 -7.97 4.91 45.00
CA GLY A 397 -9.13 5.57 44.39
C GLY A 397 -10.43 4.78 44.67
N LEU A 398 -11.27 5.25 45.60
CA LEU A 398 -12.53 4.58 45.93
C LEU A 398 -13.56 4.70 44.78
N CYS A 399 -13.73 3.62 44.00
CA CYS A 399 -14.81 3.51 43.02
C CYS A 399 -16.06 2.85 43.62
N ILE A 400 -17.22 3.52 43.49
CA ILE A 400 -18.51 3.01 43.96
C ILE A 400 -19.37 2.67 42.74
N SER A 401 -19.71 1.40 42.55
CA SER A 401 -20.72 0.98 41.57
C SER A 401 -22.12 0.97 42.21
N LEU A 402 -23.12 1.53 41.51
CA LEU A 402 -24.52 1.52 41.93
C LEU A 402 -25.33 0.64 40.97
N GLN A 403 -26.17 -0.25 41.51
CA GLN A 403 -27.08 -1.07 40.71
C GLN A 403 -28.51 -0.61 41.01
N ILE A 404 -29.16 -0.03 40.00
CA ILE A 404 -30.53 0.49 40.11
C ILE A 404 -31.40 -0.30 39.15
N ASN A 405 -32.38 -1.02 39.69
CA ASN A 405 -33.35 -1.75 38.89
C ASN A 405 -34.52 -0.81 38.52
N LEU A 406 -34.54 -0.32 37.29
CA LEU A 406 -35.56 0.63 36.82
C LEU A 406 -36.99 0.05 36.79
N ASN A 407 -37.14 -1.28 36.90
CA ASN A 407 -38.45 -1.94 36.86
C ASN A 407 -39.15 -1.97 38.23
N GLU A 408 -38.42 -1.74 39.33
CA GLU A 408 -38.94 -1.86 40.71
C GLU A 408 -39.00 -0.51 41.45
N THR A 409 -38.57 0.57 40.78
CA THR A 409 -38.35 1.86 41.43
C THR A 409 -39.43 2.88 41.06
N THR A 410 -40.03 3.52 42.08
CA THR A 410 -40.94 4.68 41.89
C THR A 410 -40.19 6.00 41.63
N ASN A 411 -38.89 6.09 41.97
CA ASN A 411 -38.04 7.26 41.68
C ASN A 411 -36.53 6.89 41.63
N ALA A 412 -36.00 6.67 40.42
CA ALA A 412 -34.63 6.18 40.19
C ALA A 412 -33.54 7.07 40.79
N ILE A 413 -33.77 8.38 40.81
CA ILE A 413 -32.82 9.36 41.33
C ILE A 413 -32.76 9.28 42.86
N ARG A 414 -33.89 9.02 43.52
CA ARG A 414 -33.94 8.87 44.98
C ARG A 414 -33.18 7.62 45.41
N ASP A 415 -33.41 6.49 44.75
CA ASP A 415 -32.77 5.22 45.08
C ASP A 415 -31.26 5.27 44.82
N ALA A 416 -30.84 5.92 43.73
CA ALA A 416 -29.43 6.20 43.43
C ALA A 416 -28.76 6.97 44.58
N ASN A 417 -29.39 8.06 45.02
CA ASN A 417 -28.86 8.92 46.07
C ASN A 417 -28.81 8.21 47.42
N TYR A 418 -29.84 7.42 47.76
CA TYR A 418 -29.86 6.65 48.99
C TYR A 418 -28.73 5.61 49.03
N GLN A 419 -28.60 4.80 47.97
CA GLN A 419 -27.52 3.80 47.89
C GLN A 419 -26.13 4.44 47.90
N LEU A 420 -25.96 5.59 47.23
CA LEU A 420 -24.70 6.32 47.22
C LEU A 420 -24.33 6.84 48.61
N ILE A 421 -25.29 7.43 49.34
CA ILE A 421 -25.09 7.94 50.69
C ILE A 421 -24.77 6.80 51.67
N GLN A 422 -25.47 5.65 51.57
CA GLN A 422 -25.21 4.46 52.38
C GLN A 422 -23.79 3.94 52.17
N LYS A 423 -23.38 3.70 50.92
CA LYS A 423 -22.03 3.19 50.61
C LYS A 423 -20.92 4.15 51.06
N ILE A 424 -21.13 5.46 50.94
CA ILE A 424 -20.15 6.46 51.42
C ILE A 424 -20.10 6.51 52.95
N LEU A 425 -21.23 6.30 53.64
CA LEU A 425 -21.24 6.20 55.09
C LEU A 425 -20.56 4.92 55.60
N GLU A 426 -20.72 3.80 54.91
CA GLU A 426 -20.01 2.54 55.20
C GLU A 426 -18.50 2.74 55.08
N VAL A 427 -18.04 3.31 53.95
CA VAL A 427 -16.61 3.56 53.70
C VAL A 427 -16.02 4.58 54.67
N THR A 428 -16.81 5.54 55.14
CA THR A 428 -16.36 6.52 56.13
C THR A 428 -16.60 6.09 57.59
N SER A 429 -16.99 4.84 57.83
CA SER A 429 -17.32 4.28 59.15
C SER A 429 -18.29 5.16 59.95
N GLY A 430 -19.29 5.73 59.28
CA GLY A 430 -20.32 6.59 59.87
C GLY A 430 -19.89 8.05 60.13
N ASN A 431 -18.70 8.48 59.70
CA ASN A 431 -18.24 9.85 59.88
C ASN A 431 -18.92 10.82 58.88
N LYS A 432 -20.05 11.39 59.32
CA LYS A 432 -20.90 12.30 58.53
C LYS A 432 -20.16 13.54 57.97
N THR A 433 -19.14 14.04 58.65
CA THR A 433 -18.36 15.19 58.16
C THR A 433 -17.43 14.79 57.02
N ARG A 434 -16.81 13.62 57.12
CA ARG A 434 -15.96 13.04 56.06
C ARG A 434 -16.80 12.62 54.85
N ALA A 435 -17.97 12.03 55.08
CA ALA A 435 -18.94 11.66 54.04
C ALA A 435 -19.43 12.87 53.24
N ALA A 436 -19.79 13.98 53.90
CA ALA A 436 -20.24 15.21 53.24
C ALA A 436 -19.15 15.81 52.34
N ARG A 437 -17.88 15.76 52.77
CA ARG A 437 -16.73 16.21 51.99
C ARG A 437 -16.51 15.34 50.74
N LEU A 438 -16.63 14.01 50.86
CA LEU A 438 -16.50 13.09 49.73
C LEU A 438 -17.64 13.25 48.71
N LEU A 439 -18.85 13.53 49.18
CA LEU A 439 -20.02 13.82 48.35
C LEU A 439 -20.00 15.21 47.70
N GLY A 440 -19.08 16.10 48.10
CA GLY A 440 -19.03 17.48 47.62
C GLY A 440 -20.21 18.35 48.07
N ILE A 441 -20.91 17.98 49.15
CA ILE A 441 -22.10 18.69 49.64
C ILE A 441 -21.89 19.28 51.05
N PRO A 442 -22.59 20.37 51.41
CA PRO A 442 -22.59 20.87 52.77
C PRO A 442 -23.15 19.84 53.77
N ARG A 443 -22.60 19.81 55.00
CA ARG A 443 -23.04 18.89 56.07
C ARG A 443 -24.53 19.00 56.40
N GLY A 444 -25.12 20.19 56.25
CA GLY A 444 -26.56 20.42 56.42
C GLY A 444 -27.40 19.69 55.37
N THR A 445 -26.93 19.66 54.13
CA THR A 445 -27.59 18.96 53.01
C THR A 445 -27.56 17.44 53.21
N LEU A 446 -26.41 16.88 53.63
CA LEU A 446 -26.33 15.45 53.98
C LEU A 446 -27.30 15.07 55.11
N ARG A 447 -27.44 15.93 56.13
CA ARG A 447 -28.38 15.70 57.24
C ARG A 447 -29.84 15.74 56.79
N TYR A 448 -30.17 16.61 55.84
CA TYR A 448 -31.50 16.68 55.22
C TYR A 448 -31.83 15.40 54.46
N HIS A 449 -30.92 14.91 53.61
CA HIS A 449 -31.11 13.66 52.88
C HIS A 449 -31.26 12.45 53.83
N LEU A 450 -30.43 12.36 54.87
CA LEU A 450 -30.54 11.29 55.87
C LEU A 450 -31.86 11.33 56.65
N ALA A 451 -32.34 12.51 57.05
CA ALA A 451 -33.59 12.64 57.79
C ALA A 451 -34.82 12.31 56.94
N ARG A 452 -34.77 12.64 55.64
CA ARG A 452 -35.87 12.44 54.69
C ARG A 452 -36.04 10.98 54.26
N ASP A 453 -34.98 10.17 54.31
CA ASP A 453 -35.02 8.73 54.02
C ASP A 453 -35.08 7.85 55.28
N SER A 454 -35.20 8.44 56.47
CA SER A 454 -35.41 7.75 57.75
C SER A 454 -36.89 7.63 58.16
N GLN A 455 -37.81 8.17 57.36
CA GLN A 455 -39.25 8.01 57.58
C GLN A 455 -39.78 6.93 56.62
N PRO A 456 -40.50 5.92 57.13
CA PRO A 456 -41.03 4.83 56.32
C PRO A 456 -42.02 5.29 55.25
#